data_AF-A0A3D5SHV4-F1
#
_entry.id   AF-A0A3D5SHV4-F1
#
_cell.length_a   1.000
_cell.length_b   1.000
_cell.length_c   1.000
_cell.angle_alpha   90.00
_cell.angle_beta   90.00
_cell.angle_gamma   90.00
#
_symmetry.space_group_name_H-M   'P 1'
#
loop_
_entity.id
_entity.type
_entity.pdbx_description
1 polymer ?
#
loop_
_entity_poly.entity_id
_entity_poly.type
_entity_poly.pdbx_seq_one_letter_code
_entity_poly.pdbx_strand_id
1 'polypeptide(L)'
;PEMTNDELYNRINRTADRLDHSVEQINSMIADINAGHGTLGKLIKDEQMYNDARSAIARFNTTAERVDNMVSAAQRGEGTVGKLLTDEALYSNVNQLSSEGVKLMYDFRQNPKKYLTIKFQLF
;
A
#
# COMPACT_ATOMS: atom_id res chain seq x y z
N PRO A 1 13.46 -8.46 6.76
CA PRO A 1 13.37 -8.38 5.28
C PRO A 1 12.78 -7.02 4.90
N GLU A 2 13.64 -6.10 4.49
CA GLU A 2 13.26 -4.76 4.03
C GLU A 2 12.63 -4.87 2.65
N MET A 3 11.38 -4.42 2.52
CA MET A 3 10.70 -4.35 1.24
C MET A 3 11.32 -3.18 0.47
N THR A 4 12.05 -3.48 -0.60
CA THR A 4 12.72 -2.47 -1.41
C THR A 4 11.68 -1.60 -2.14
N ASN A 5 12.01 -0.32 -2.41
CA ASN A 5 11.11 0.59 -3.11
C ASN A 5 10.60 -0.01 -4.43
N ASP A 6 11.44 -0.77 -5.14
CA ASP A 6 11.09 -1.47 -6.37
C ASP A 6 10.04 -2.56 -6.16
N GLU A 7 10.08 -3.31 -5.05
CA GLU A 7 9.04 -4.29 -4.71
C GLU A 7 7.70 -3.62 -4.44
N LEU A 8 7.71 -2.45 -3.79
CA LEU A 8 6.49 -1.70 -3.49
C LEU A 8 5.85 -1.14 -4.77
N TYR A 9 6.63 -0.54 -5.67
CA TYR A 9 6.14 -0.06 -6.96
C TYR A 9 5.56 -1.20 -7.81
N ASN A 10 6.26 -2.34 -7.86
CA ASN A 10 5.78 -3.51 -8.59
C ASN A 10 4.51 -4.13 -7.98
N ARG A 11 4.29 -3.99 -6.67
CA ARG A 11 3.03 -4.42 -6.02
C ARG A 11 1.89 -3.44 -6.28
N ILE A 12 2.18 -2.14 -6.30
CA ILE A 12 1.19 -1.10 -6.61
C ILE A 12 0.72 -1.23 -8.07
N ASN A 13 1.63 -1.35 -9.03
CA ASN A 13 1.26 -1.52 -10.44
C ASN A 13 0.42 -2.79 -10.66
N ARG A 14 0.84 -3.92 -10.09
CA ARG A 14 0.04 -5.17 -10.16
C ARG A 14 -1.32 -5.07 -9.49
N THR A 15 -1.48 -4.19 -8.50
CA THR A 15 -2.77 -3.95 -7.85
C THR A 15 -3.65 -3.05 -8.71
N ALA A 16 -3.07 -2.03 -9.34
CA ALA A 16 -3.75 -1.18 -10.32
C ALA A 16 -4.25 -2.00 -11.53
N ASP A 17 -3.41 -2.84 -12.12
CA ASP A 17 -3.79 -3.72 -13.25
C ASP A 17 -4.96 -4.65 -12.89
N ARG A 18 -4.94 -5.19 -11.66
CA ARG A 18 -6.04 -6.05 -11.17
C ARG A 18 -7.33 -5.28 -10.95
N LEU A 19 -7.25 -4.01 -10.55
CA LEU A 19 -8.41 -3.14 -10.40
C LEU A 19 -9.02 -2.81 -11.75
N ASP A 20 -8.21 -2.50 -12.76
CA ASP A 20 -8.66 -2.25 -14.13
C ASP A 20 -9.41 -3.46 -14.71
N HIS A 21 -8.85 -4.66 -14.60
CA HIS A 21 -9.54 -5.88 -15.04
C HIS A 21 -10.83 -6.14 -14.25
N SER A 22 -10.86 -5.81 -12.96
CA SER A 22 -12.08 -5.95 -12.15
C SER A 22 -13.18 -4.97 -12.61
N VAL A 23 -12.81 -3.74 -12.98
CA VAL A 23 -13.72 -2.73 -13.55
C VAL A 23 -14.30 -3.24 -14.87
N GLU A 24 -13.47 -3.79 -15.75
CA GLU A 24 -13.91 -4.35 -17.04
C GLU A 24 -14.90 -5.51 -16.85
N GLN A 25 -14.62 -6.42 -15.93
CA GLN A 25 -15.52 -7.54 -15.61
C GLN A 25 -16.86 -7.05 -15.04
N ILE A 26 -16.84 -6.05 -14.16
CA ILE A 26 -18.05 -5.44 -13.61
C ILE A 26 -18.86 -4.77 -14.72
N ASN A 27 -18.22 -4.01 -15.61
CA ASN A 27 -18.87 -3.38 -16.75
C ASN A 27 -19.53 -4.41 -17.68
N SER A 28 -18.85 -5.53 -17.96
CA SER A 28 -19.41 -6.63 -18.74
C SER A 28 -20.62 -7.26 -18.05
N MET A 29 -20.55 -7.50 -16.74
CA MET A 29 -21.70 -8.03 -15.98
C MET A 29 -22.90 -7.07 -16.02
N ILE A 30 -22.67 -5.76 -15.90
CA ILE A 30 -23.74 -4.76 -16.00
C ILE A 30 -24.36 -4.75 -17.40
N ALA A 31 -23.54 -4.90 -18.45
CA ALA A 31 -24.02 -4.99 -19.82
C ALA A 31 -24.89 -6.24 -20.02
N ASP A 32 -24.46 -7.40 -19.52
CA ASP A 32 -25.22 -8.66 -19.60
C ASP A 32 -26.53 -8.59 -18.79
N ILE A 33 -26.50 -7.92 -17.63
CA ILE A 33 -27.68 -7.65 -16.80
C ILE A 33 -28.66 -6.74 -17.54
N ASN A 34 -28.20 -5.64 -18.12
CA ASN A 34 -29.04 -4.70 -18.88
C ASN A 34 -29.64 -5.35 -20.14
N ALA A 35 -28.93 -6.32 -20.74
CA ALA A 35 -29.42 -7.11 -21.87
C ALA A 35 -30.43 -8.19 -21.44
N GLY A 36 -30.65 -8.41 -20.13
CA GLY A 36 -31.66 -9.33 -19.60
C GLY A 36 -31.29 -10.81 -19.72
N HIS A 37 -30.01 -11.14 -19.88
CA HIS A 37 -29.56 -12.52 -20.02
C HIS A 37 -29.37 -13.21 -18.64
N GLY A 38 -29.83 -14.46 -18.50
CA GLY A 38 -29.64 -15.31 -17.31
C GLY A 38 -30.72 -15.24 -16.22
N THR A 39 -30.56 -16.03 -15.15
CA THR A 39 -31.49 -16.08 -13.99
C THR A 39 -31.51 -14.77 -13.19
N LEU A 40 -30.44 -13.96 -13.28
CA LEU A 40 -30.35 -12.62 -12.69
C LEU A 40 -31.16 -11.57 -13.47
N GLY A 41 -31.18 -11.63 -14.81
CA GLY A 41 -32.02 -10.76 -15.65
C GLY A 41 -33.52 -10.96 -15.42
N LYS A 42 -33.93 -12.16 -14.95
CA LYS A 42 -35.31 -12.44 -14.51
C LYS A 42 -35.60 -12.02 -13.06
N LEU A 43 -34.58 -11.83 -12.23
CA LEU A 43 -34.71 -11.45 -10.81
C LEU A 43 -34.73 -9.92 -10.61
N ILE A 44 -34.14 -9.15 -11.52
CA ILE A 44 -33.96 -7.68 -11.46
C ILE A 44 -35.18 -6.92 -12.02
N LYS A 45 -36.40 -7.38 -11.74
CA LYS A 45 -37.59 -6.55 -12.00
C LYS A 45 -37.88 -5.56 -10.85
N ASP A 46 -37.03 -5.52 -9.84
CA ASP A 46 -37.16 -4.69 -8.66
C ASP A 46 -36.25 -3.45 -8.76
N GLU A 47 -36.84 -2.27 -8.95
CA GLU A 47 -36.14 -0.98 -9.13
C GLU A 47 -35.14 -0.69 -8.01
N GLN A 48 -35.40 -1.21 -6.80
CA GLN A 48 -34.53 -1.00 -5.65
C GLN A 48 -33.14 -1.62 -5.86
N MET A 49 -33.07 -2.83 -6.44
CA MET A 49 -31.79 -3.52 -6.61
C MET A 49 -30.94 -2.89 -7.73
N TYR A 50 -31.58 -2.35 -8.76
CA TYR A 50 -30.90 -1.55 -9.80
C TYR A 50 -30.28 -0.28 -9.20
N ASN A 51 -31.01 0.41 -8.32
CA ASN A 51 -30.53 1.61 -7.64
C ASN A 51 -29.38 1.31 -6.67
N ASP A 52 -29.43 0.18 -5.97
CA ASP A 52 -28.36 -0.27 -5.08
C ASP A 52 -27.10 -0.63 -5.85
N ALA A 53 -27.22 -1.35 -6.98
CA ALA A 53 -26.10 -1.68 -7.86
C ALA A 53 -25.46 -0.40 -8.42
N ARG A 54 -26.27 0.55 -8.91
CA ARG A 54 -25.79 1.84 -9.42
C ARG A 54 -25.06 2.65 -8.33
N SER A 55 -25.58 2.66 -7.11
CA SER A 55 -24.93 3.34 -5.98
C SER A 55 -23.62 2.68 -5.59
N ALA A 56 -23.54 1.34 -5.60
CA ALA A 56 -22.31 0.60 -5.34
C ALA A 56 -21.23 0.94 -6.38
N ILE A 57 -21.60 0.97 -7.67
CA ILE A 57 -20.69 1.36 -8.76
C ILE A 57 -20.21 2.80 -8.59
N ALA A 58 -21.11 3.74 -8.28
CA ALA A 58 -20.73 5.14 -8.08
C ALA A 58 -19.73 5.31 -6.91
N ARG A 59 -19.97 4.61 -5.80
CA ARG A 59 -19.05 4.60 -4.64
C ARG A 59 -17.71 3.96 -4.99
N PHE A 60 -17.73 2.91 -5.80
CA PHE A 60 -16.52 2.25 -6.27
C PHE A 60 -15.69 3.18 -7.16
N ASN A 61 -16.29 3.79 -8.18
CA ASN A 61 -15.61 4.75 -9.06
C ASN A 61 -14.98 5.91 -8.27
N THR A 62 -15.72 6.46 -7.30
CA THR A 62 -15.19 7.51 -6.42
C THR A 62 -13.99 7.03 -5.59
N THR A 63 -14.01 5.77 -5.16
CA THR A 63 -12.90 5.19 -4.39
C THR A 63 -11.68 4.93 -5.29
N ALA A 64 -11.90 4.43 -6.50
CA ALA A 64 -10.86 4.23 -7.50
C ALA A 64 -10.16 5.55 -7.86
N GLU A 65 -10.91 6.62 -8.11
CA GLU A 65 -10.34 7.96 -8.34
C GLU A 65 -9.52 8.46 -7.15
N ARG A 66 -9.96 8.23 -5.91
CA ARG A 66 -9.19 8.62 -4.72
C ARG A 66 -7.88 7.86 -4.62
N VAL A 67 -7.90 6.56 -4.91
CA VAL A 67 -6.69 5.72 -4.92
C VAL A 67 -5.74 6.17 -6.01
N ASP A 68 -6.22 6.41 -7.23
CA ASP A 68 -5.41 6.91 -8.34
C ASP A 68 -4.74 8.25 -8.00
N ASN A 69 -5.50 9.17 -7.40
CA ASN A 69 -4.97 10.45 -6.92
C ASN A 69 -3.91 10.28 -5.82
N MET A 70 -4.08 9.32 -4.89
CA MET A 70 -3.07 9.02 -3.87
C MET A 70 -1.80 8.41 -4.45
N VAL A 71 -1.92 7.50 -5.43
CA VAL A 71 -0.78 6.88 -6.11
C VAL A 71 -0.02 7.94 -6.90
N SER A 72 -0.76 8.77 -7.66
CA SER A 72 -0.22 9.89 -8.41
C SER A 72 0.48 10.92 -7.50
N ALA A 73 -0.12 11.24 -6.34
CA ALA A 73 0.51 12.12 -5.35
C ALA A 73 1.79 11.50 -4.77
N ALA A 74 1.77 10.21 -4.42
CA ALA A 74 2.94 9.51 -3.91
C ALA A 74 4.10 9.49 -4.92
N GLN A 75 3.81 9.24 -6.21
CA GLN A 75 4.80 9.30 -7.28
C GLN A 75 5.42 10.70 -7.46
N ARG A 76 4.63 11.75 -7.21
CA ARG A 76 5.11 13.15 -7.23
C ARG A 76 5.77 13.60 -5.92
N GLY A 77 5.84 12.74 -4.90
CA GLY A 77 6.34 13.11 -3.57
C GLY A 77 5.37 14.00 -2.76
N GLU A 78 4.11 14.11 -3.19
CA GLU A 78 3.08 14.92 -2.55
C GLU A 78 2.36 14.15 -1.41
N GLY A 79 1.84 14.88 -0.43
CA GLY A 79 1.18 14.28 0.75
C GLY A 79 2.14 13.62 1.75
N THR A 80 1.64 13.12 2.88
CA THR A 80 2.49 12.62 3.97
C THR A 80 3.30 11.38 3.57
N VAL A 81 2.72 10.49 2.76
CA VAL A 81 3.40 9.27 2.28
C VAL A 81 4.45 9.60 1.22
N GLY A 82 4.12 10.47 0.25
CA GLY A 82 5.09 10.95 -0.74
C GLY A 82 6.25 11.71 -0.07
N LYS A 83 5.94 12.63 0.84
CA LYS A 83 6.94 13.38 1.62
C LYS A 83 7.86 12.46 2.42
N LEU A 84 7.33 11.43 3.10
CA LEU A 84 8.14 10.46 3.85
C LEU A 84 9.06 9.63 2.94
N LEU A 85 8.59 9.26 1.74
CA LEU A 85 9.37 8.47 0.78
C LEU A 85 10.47 9.29 0.08
N THR A 86 10.29 10.61 -0.04
CA THR A 86 11.27 11.52 -0.64
C THR A 86 12.09 12.29 0.40
N ASP A 87 11.91 12.02 1.69
CA ASP A 87 12.58 12.76 2.76
C ASP A 87 14.08 12.38 2.83
N GLU A 88 14.93 13.23 2.27
CA GLU A 88 16.39 13.08 2.33
C GLU A 88 16.92 13.03 3.77
N ALA A 89 16.27 13.71 4.72
CA ALA A 89 16.69 13.68 6.13
C ALA A 89 16.41 12.30 6.75
N LEU A 90 15.34 11.62 6.37
CA LEU A 90 15.08 10.24 6.80
C LEU A 90 16.15 9.28 6.26
N TYR A 91 16.47 9.36 4.96
CA TYR A 91 17.55 8.54 4.38
C TYR A 91 18.90 8.83 5.04
N SER A 92 19.22 10.09 5.30
CA SER A 92 20.45 10.49 6.00
C SER A 92 20.49 9.94 7.43
N ASN A 93 19.37 10.03 8.17
CA ASN A 93 19.28 9.52 9.54
C ASN A 93 19.41 7.99 9.59
N VAL A 94 18.81 7.27 8.65
CA VAL A 94 18.94 5.81 8.55
C VAL A 94 20.36 5.39 8.19
N ASN A 95 21.00 6.10 7.26
CA ASN A 95 22.40 5.84 6.89
C ASN A 95 23.34 6.13 8.07
N GLN A 96 23.11 7.21 8.81
CA GLN A 96 23.91 7.56 9.96
C GLN A 96 23.72 6.56 11.10
N LEU A 97 22.47 6.17 11.40
CA LEU A 97 22.17 5.13 12.37
C LEU A 97 22.86 3.81 12.02
N SER A 98 22.81 3.42 10.74
CA SER A 98 23.48 2.22 10.23
C SER A 98 25.01 2.29 10.42
N SER A 99 25.61 3.45 10.11
CA SER A 99 27.04 3.68 10.29
C SER A 99 27.46 3.62 11.77
N GLU A 100 26.68 4.24 12.66
CA GLU A 100 26.93 4.20 14.10
C GLU A 100 26.73 2.80 14.67
N GLY A 101 25.74 2.04 14.20
CA GLY A 101 25.54 0.64 14.56
C GLY A 101 26.72 -0.25 14.16
N VAL A 102 27.27 -0.06 12.96
CA VAL A 102 28.47 -0.77 12.50
C VAL A 102 29.68 -0.41 13.35
N LYS A 103 29.87 0.88 13.68
CA LYS A 103 30.94 1.33 14.59
C LYS A 103 30.81 0.72 15.97
N LEU A 104 29.60 0.71 16.53
CA LEU A 104 29.33 0.08 17.82
C LEU A 104 29.69 -1.41 17.79
N MET A 105 29.32 -2.13 16.73
CA MET A 105 29.65 -3.55 16.57
C MET A 105 31.16 -3.76 16.47
N TYR A 106 31.86 -2.85 15.80
CA TYR A 106 33.32 -2.86 15.70
C TYR A 106 33.99 -2.60 17.06
N ASP A 107 33.55 -1.59 17.79
CA ASP A 107 34.06 -1.24 19.12
C ASP A 107 33.77 -2.32 20.17
N PHE A 108 32.58 -2.93 20.09
CA PHE A 108 32.20 -4.06 20.93
C PHE A 108 33.11 -5.27 20.68
N ARG A 109 33.44 -5.57 19.43
CA ARG A 109 34.38 -6.65 19.09
C ARG A 109 35.78 -6.38 19.67
N GLN A 110 36.25 -5.14 19.62
CA GLN A 110 37.59 -4.78 20.10
C GLN A 110 37.68 -4.72 21.62
N ASN A 111 36.65 -4.23 22.31
CA ASN A 111 36.64 -4.12 23.76
C ASN A 111 35.25 -4.38 24.37
N PRO A 112 34.83 -5.66 24.42
CA PRO A 112 33.49 -6.01 24.90
C PRO A 112 33.30 -5.67 26.39
N LYS A 113 34.39 -5.64 27.19
CA LYS A 113 34.35 -5.29 28.63
C LYS A 113 33.93 -3.84 28.88
N LYS A 114 34.13 -2.92 27.93
CA LYS A 114 33.66 -1.53 28.02
C LYS A 114 32.12 -1.43 28.01
N TYR A 115 31.46 -2.38 27.34
CA TYR A 115 30.01 -2.36 27.12
C TYR A 115 29.26 -3.41 27.96
N LEU A 116 29.95 -4.46 28.43
CA LEU A 116 29.40 -5.48 29.32
C LEU A 116 30.02 -5.38 30.72
N THR A 117 29.40 -4.61 31.61
CA THR A 117 29.73 -4.64 33.05
C THR A 117 28.69 -5.45 33.79
N ILE A 118 29.01 -6.70 34.13
CA ILE A 118 28.18 -7.51 35.03
C ILE A 118 28.53 -7.12 36.47
N LYS A 119 27.65 -6.38 37.14
CA LYS A 119 27.78 -6.13 38.57
C LYS A 119 27.22 -7.33 39.33
N PHE A 120 28.09 -8.19 39.83
CA PHE A 120 27.70 -9.19 40.81
C PHE A 120 27.50 -8.49 42.15
N GLN A 121 26.25 -8.31 42.57
CA GLN A 121 25.94 -8.04 43.97
C GLN A 121 25.93 -9.40 44.69
N LEU A 122 26.96 -9.65 45.49
CA LEU A 122 27.01 -10.79 46.42
C LEU A 122 26.01 -10.54 47.55
N PHE A 123 25.06 -11.47 47.71
CA PHE A 123 24.28 -11.66 48.93
C PHE A 123 25.04 -12.56 49.90
#